data_AF-A0A2J6PTM5-F1
#
_entry.id   AF-A0A2J6PTM5-F1
#
_cell.length_a   1.000
_cell.length_b   1.000
_cell.length_c   1.000
_cell.angle_alpha   90.00
_cell.angle_beta   90.00
_cell.angle_gamma   90.00
#
_symmetry.space_group_name_H-M   'P 1'
#
loop_
_entity.id
_entity.type
_entity.pdbx_description
1 polymer ?
#
loop_
_entity_poly.entity_id
_entity_poly.type
_entity_poly.pdbx_seq_one_letter_code
_entity_poly.pdbx_strand_id
1 'polypeptide(L)'
;MASEVPNLGILNRFPREIRDIIWGYVCSPESDQSSKTNSFASLRTCRRIYKELSAELYDNKTLTIRVSPKYQFNSWLCFENSRGARWHVRDLEDARSRGFSNLPYKRLQQVKICVEATENIAGRDDAGQIICLHFKMRDVADIMVQAAAGGLRSLNFDLVESERGKWYEGRIPKRTISQIQNVPAYIPEWDFTIVWLPFYPLRLQFPSMDLTQDIPRKLFDWLREPQNVETDNTKRTVKAIRERTDRLYTHLDLALDGAAGETADMLRLHRFSTWYSRGIDQESDYLRELERVWKDGLGIHRNQNDSIAIEKRYYMVHSMNPLRVRQTGRYTPIPAPFDEKPRFSEYLKDHRTAVQAAGGWDRDAWILRYTTGIKPWRFNTEAWRWSIFTQEGHEYLNQSDAFAQRFGGQASRYLAQAYAFGLFQ
;
A
#
# COMPACT_ATOMS: atom_id res chain seq x y z
N MET A 1 -4.76 3.12 -56.67
CA MET A 1 -4.25 4.38 -56.10
C MET A 1 -4.40 4.30 -54.60
N ALA A 2 -3.30 4.15 -53.86
CA ALA A 2 -3.31 4.08 -52.41
C ALA A 2 -3.52 5.48 -51.84
N SER A 3 -4.65 5.70 -51.15
CA SER A 3 -4.92 6.93 -50.42
C SER A 3 -3.82 7.15 -49.39
N GLU A 4 -3.11 8.28 -49.50
CA GLU A 4 -2.15 8.72 -48.49
C GLU A 4 -2.89 8.92 -47.17
N VAL A 5 -2.67 8.01 -46.23
CA VAL A 5 -3.29 8.10 -44.90
C VAL A 5 -2.48 9.10 -44.06
N PRO A 6 -3.01 10.29 -43.68
CA PRO A 6 -2.17 11.46 -43.36
C PRO A 6 -1.39 11.45 -42.02
N ASN A 7 -1.28 10.35 -41.28
CA ASN A 7 -1.02 10.46 -39.82
C ASN A 7 0.16 9.67 -39.26
N LEU A 8 1.05 9.07 -40.07
CA LEU A 8 2.22 8.32 -39.55
C LEU A 8 3.56 9.06 -39.67
N GLY A 9 3.59 10.25 -40.29
CA GLY A 9 4.85 10.96 -40.57
C GLY A 9 5.82 10.11 -41.39
N ILE A 10 7.10 10.10 -41.00
CA ILE A 10 8.16 9.30 -41.67
C ILE A 10 7.84 7.80 -41.63
N LEU A 11 7.13 7.31 -40.60
CA LEU A 11 6.79 5.89 -40.48
C LEU A 11 5.82 5.42 -41.57
N ASN A 12 5.09 6.34 -42.22
CA ASN A 12 4.22 6.00 -43.35
C ASN A 12 5.02 5.46 -44.55
N ARG A 13 6.32 5.77 -44.63
CA ARG A 13 7.21 5.31 -45.70
C ARG A 13 7.62 3.85 -45.55
N PHE A 14 7.50 3.28 -44.35
CA PHE A 14 7.87 1.90 -44.09
C PHE A 14 6.68 0.95 -44.33
N PRO A 15 6.90 -0.25 -44.88
CA PRO A 15 5.91 -1.33 -44.86
C PRO A 15 5.47 -1.69 -43.43
N ARG A 16 4.33 -2.39 -43.32
CA ARG A 16 3.76 -2.75 -42.00
C ARG A 16 4.73 -3.61 -41.19
N GLU A 17 5.39 -4.54 -41.86
CA GLU A 17 6.32 -5.51 -41.32
C GLU A 17 7.53 -4.82 -40.68
N ILE A 18 8.06 -3.79 -41.36
CA ILE A 18 9.17 -2.98 -40.83
C ILE A 18 8.71 -2.17 -39.61
N ARG A 19 7.49 -1.62 -39.64
CA ARG A 19 6.94 -0.94 -38.45
C ARG A 19 6.75 -1.89 -37.29
N ASP A 20 6.28 -3.11 -37.51
CA ASP A 20 6.13 -4.11 -36.45
C ASP A 20 7.48 -4.51 -35.83
N ILE A 21 8.57 -4.55 -36.62
CA ILE A 21 9.94 -4.69 -36.10
C ILE A 21 10.31 -3.49 -35.22
N ILE A 22 10.06 -2.26 -35.68
CA ILE A 22 10.30 -1.03 -34.91
C ILE A 22 9.50 -1.07 -33.59
N TRP A 23 8.22 -1.46 -33.64
CA TRP A 23 7.38 -1.63 -32.46
C TRP A 23 7.91 -2.74 -31.55
N GLY A 24 8.49 -3.80 -32.12
CA GLY A 24 9.29 -4.79 -31.41
C GLY A 24 10.33 -4.13 -30.53
N TYR A 25 11.21 -3.31 -31.12
CA TYR A 25 12.27 -2.60 -30.41
C TYR A 25 11.75 -1.56 -29.40
N VAL A 26 10.72 -0.79 -29.75
CA VAL A 26 10.12 0.20 -28.84
C VAL A 26 9.52 -0.47 -27.60
N CYS A 27 9.02 -1.69 -27.75
CA CYS A 27 8.44 -2.49 -26.68
C CYS A 27 9.44 -3.48 -26.05
N SER A 28 10.73 -3.41 -26.38
CA SER A 28 11.75 -4.33 -25.87
C SER A 28 12.22 -3.97 -24.45
N PRO A 29 12.68 -4.98 -23.68
CA PRO A 29 13.11 -4.82 -22.30
C PRO A 29 14.39 -3.99 -22.11
N GLU A 30 15.26 -3.92 -23.13
CA GLU A 30 16.58 -3.29 -23.03
C GLU A 30 16.52 -1.77 -22.86
N SER A 31 15.39 -1.14 -23.15
CA SER A 31 15.15 0.23 -22.69
C SER A 31 14.79 0.16 -21.22
N ASP A 32 15.76 0.26 -20.32
CA ASP A 32 15.49 0.34 -18.89
C ASP A 32 14.65 1.62 -18.62
N GLN A 33 13.32 1.50 -18.56
CA GLN A 33 12.38 2.63 -18.58
C GLN A 33 12.28 3.34 -17.22
N SER A 34 13.38 3.37 -16.46
CA SER A 34 13.49 4.10 -15.19
C SER A 34 13.41 5.62 -15.39
N SER A 35 13.66 6.11 -16.62
CA SER A 35 13.44 7.52 -16.95
C SER A 35 11.93 7.85 -16.95
N LYS A 36 11.55 8.85 -16.13
CA LYS A 36 10.17 9.39 -15.99
C LYS A 36 9.49 9.73 -17.34
N THR A 37 10.26 9.82 -18.42
CA THR A 37 9.84 10.22 -19.76
C THR A 37 9.31 9.09 -20.65
N ASN A 38 9.52 7.81 -20.30
CA ASN A 38 9.02 6.69 -21.12
C ASN A 38 7.63 6.24 -20.67
N SER A 39 6.75 7.22 -20.52
CA SER A 39 5.32 7.01 -20.48
C SER A 39 4.86 6.53 -21.85
N PHE A 40 3.71 5.89 -21.93
CA PHE A 40 2.91 5.67 -23.13
C PHE A 40 2.60 6.95 -23.95
N ALA A 41 3.38 8.03 -23.84
CA ALA A 41 3.36 9.22 -24.67
C ALA A 41 3.43 8.87 -26.17
N SER A 42 4.16 7.82 -26.56
CA SER A 42 4.12 7.30 -27.94
C SER A 42 2.72 6.85 -28.36
N LEU A 43 1.93 6.24 -27.46
CA LEU A 43 0.51 5.95 -27.68
C LEU A 43 -0.36 7.21 -27.83
N ARG A 44 0.12 8.38 -27.38
CA ARG A 44 -0.61 9.66 -27.49
C ARG A 44 -0.28 10.45 -28.76
N THR A 45 0.66 9.99 -29.59
CA THR A 45 1.13 10.72 -30.78
C THR A 45 0.06 10.84 -31.87
N CYS A 46 -0.46 9.71 -32.37
CA CYS A 46 -1.55 9.70 -33.33
C CYS A 46 -2.38 8.42 -33.22
N ARG A 47 -3.62 8.48 -33.74
CA ARG A 47 -4.57 7.34 -33.69
C ARG A 47 -4.04 6.08 -34.37
N ARG A 48 -3.21 6.22 -35.43
CA ARG A 48 -2.66 5.06 -36.14
C ARG A 48 -1.53 4.41 -35.36
N ILE A 49 -0.54 5.17 -34.88
CA ILE A 49 0.51 4.67 -33.97
C ILE A 49 -0.13 4.01 -32.75
N TYR A 50 -1.13 4.66 -32.14
CA TYR A 50 -1.90 4.07 -31.04
C TYR A 50 -2.45 2.69 -31.42
N LYS A 51 -3.15 2.55 -32.55
CA LYS A 51 -3.74 1.28 -32.97
C LYS A 51 -2.67 0.20 -33.19
N GLU A 52 -1.57 0.54 -33.88
CA GLU A 52 -0.51 -0.43 -34.17
C GLU A 52 0.22 -0.86 -32.87
N LEU A 53 0.70 0.10 -32.09
CA LEU A 53 1.48 -0.18 -30.88
C LEU A 53 0.63 -0.81 -29.76
N SER A 54 -0.64 -0.38 -29.60
CA SER A 54 -1.54 -1.00 -28.61
C SER A 54 -1.92 -2.43 -28.96
N ALA A 55 -1.96 -2.81 -30.24
CA ALA A 55 -2.13 -4.20 -30.64
C ALA A 55 -0.94 -5.05 -30.21
N GLU A 56 0.27 -4.56 -30.47
CA GLU A 56 1.50 -5.25 -30.07
C GLU A 56 1.63 -5.42 -28.55
N LEU A 57 1.16 -4.43 -27.78
CA LEU A 57 1.22 -4.44 -26.31
C LEU A 57 0.13 -5.26 -25.64
N TYR A 58 -1.10 -5.23 -26.16
CA TYR A 58 -2.26 -5.73 -25.43
C TYR A 58 -2.97 -6.91 -26.11
N ASP A 59 -2.96 -7.03 -27.44
CA ASP A 59 -3.77 -8.07 -28.10
C ASP A 59 -3.23 -9.47 -27.85
N ASN A 60 -4.04 -10.28 -27.16
CA ASN A 60 -3.71 -11.66 -26.79
C ASN A 60 -2.38 -11.76 -26.03
N LYS A 61 -2.01 -10.73 -25.28
CA LYS A 61 -0.80 -10.70 -24.46
C LYS A 61 -1.12 -10.99 -23.00
N THR A 62 -0.12 -11.51 -22.29
CA THR A 62 -0.13 -11.61 -20.84
C THR A 62 0.53 -10.36 -20.26
N LEU A 63 -0.14 -9.72 -19.30
CA LEU A 63 0.46 -8.71 -18.44
C LEU A 63 0.77 -9.36 -17.09
N THR A 64 2.03 -9.34 -16.69
CA THR A 64 2.49 -9.88 -15.40
C THR A 64 2.67 -8.74 -14.40
N ILE A 65 2.12 -8.88 -13.20
CA ILE A 65 2.32 -7.98 -12.07
C ILE A 65 3.19 -8.73 -11.07
N ARG A 66 4.44 -8.31 -10.92
CA ARG A 66 5.38 -8.88 -9.95
C ARG A 66 5.30 -8.10 -8.64
N VAL A 67 5.13 -8.83 -7.55
CA VAL A 67 5.02 -8.29 -6.19
C VAL A 67 6.12 -8.91 -5.34
N SER A 68 7.13 -8.11 -5.03
CA SER A 68 8.27 -8.53 -4.21
C SER A 68 8.04 -8.21 -2.73
N PRO A 69 8.47 -9.07 -1.77
CA PRO A 69 8.39 -8.80 -0.34
C PRO A 69 9.28 -7.64 0.10
N LYS A 70 10.29 -7.30 -0.71
CA LYS A 70 11.23 -6.24 -0.40
C LYS A 70 10.59 -4.88 -0.62
N TYR A 71 10.82 -3.99 0.34
CA TYR A 71 10.58 -2.57 0.11
C TYR A 71 11.68 -2.02 -0.79
N GLN A 72 11.28 -1.38 -1.89
CA GLN A 72 12.19 -0.64 -2.75
C GLN A 72 11.60 0.74 -3.01
N PHE A 73 12.38 1.77 -2.72
CA PHE A 73 11.98 3.13 -3.03
C PHE A 73 11.75 3.28 -4.54
N ASN A 74 10.66 3.94 -4.92
CA ASN A 74 10.22 4.10 -6.31
C ASN A 74 9.93 2.80 -7.11
N SER A 75 9.86 1.65 -6.44
CA SER A 75 9.58 0.35 -7.04
C SER A 75 8.65 -0.45 -6.12
N TRP A 76 7.41 0.04 -6.00
CA TRP A 76 6.35 -0.57 -5.21
C TRP A 76 5.79 -1.82 -5.88
N LEU A 77 5.42 -1.70 -7.16
CA LEU A 77 4.98 -2.81 -8.02
C LEU A 77 5.79 -2.79 -9.33
N CYS A 78 5.94 -3.96 -9.94
CA CYS A 78 6.55 -4.08 -11.26
C CYS A 78 5.56 -4.72 -12.23
N PHE A 79 5.22 -3.99 -13.29
CA PHE A 79 4.42 -4.52 -14.40
C PHE A 79 5.36 -4.99 -15.49
N GLU A 80 5.11 -6.17 -16.06
CA GLU A 80 5.91 -6.78 -17.11
C GLU A 80 5.00 -7.26 -18.23
N ASN A 81 5.31 -6.92 -19.48
CA ASN A 81 4.57 -7.48 -20.62
C ASN A 81 5.20 -8.82 -21.08
N SER A 82 4.50 -9.53 -21.96
CA SER A 82 5.02 -10.77 -22.58
C SER A 82 6.34 -10.65 -23.36
N ARG A 83 6.83 -9.43 -23.61
CA ARG A 83 8.13 -9.16 -24.25
C ARG A 83 9.24 -8.86 -23.24
N GLY A 84 8.92 -8.85 -21.95
CA GLY A 84 9.85 -8.55 -20.87
C GLY A 84 10.00 -7.07 -20.54
N ALA A 85 9.31 -6.16 -21.22
CA ALA A 85 9.35 -4.73 -20.85
C ALA A 85 8.77 -4.56 -19.45
N ARG A 86 9.50 -3.84 -18.59
CA ARG A 86 9.17 -3.65 -17.18
C ARG A 86 8.88 -2.20 -16.85
N TRP A 87 7.85 -1.99 -16.04
CA TRP A 87 7.49 -0.70 -15.48
C TRP A 87 7.44 -0.79 -13.96
N HIS A 88 8.39 -0.12 -13.32
CA HIS A 88 8.41 0.07 -11.88
C HIS A 88 7.56 1.29 -11.54
N VAL A 89 6.53 1.08 -10.72
CA VAL A 89 5.65 2.15 -10.22
C VAL A 89 5.96 2.45 -8.77
N ARG A 90 5.86 3.72 -8.39
CA ARG A 90 6.29 4.20 -7.05
C ARG A 90 5.26 3.94 -5.94
N ASP A 91 3.99 3.84 -6.31
CA ASP A 91 2.82 3.61 -5.47
C ASP A 91 1.58 3.41 -6.36
N LEU A 92 0.40 3.28 -5.75
CA LEU A 92 -0.89 3.14 -6.42
C LEU A 92 -1.27 4.35 -7.29
N GLU A 93 -0.99 5.58 -6.83
CA GLU A 93 -1.36 6.79 -7.59
C GLU A 93 -0.46 6.96 -8.83
N ASP A 94 0.82 6.63 -8.73
CA ASP A 94 1.72 6.57 -9.88
C ASP A 94 1.23 5.51 -10.89
N ALA A 95 0.81 4.33 -10.42
CA ALA A 95 0.21 3.31 -11.30
C ALA A 95 -1.06 3.81 -12.02
N ARG A 96 -1.97 4.48 -11.28
CA ARG A 96 -3.19 5.10 -11.83
C ARG A 96 -2.85 6.17 -12.87
N SER A 97 -1.92 7.07 -12.55
CA SER A 97 -1.49 8.18 -13.43
C SER A 97 -0.86 7.68 -14.73
N ARG A 98 -0.17 6.54 -14.69
CA ARG A 98 0.40 5.86 -15.87
C ARG A 98 -0.63 5.04 -16.64
N GLY A 99 -1.88 5.01 -16.19
CA GLY A 99 -3.01 4.37 -16.88
C GLY A 99 -3.16 2.89 -16.59
N PHE A 100 -2.43 2.31 -15.63
CA PHE A 100 -2.54 0.88 -15.32
C PHE A 100 -3.97 0.49 -14.92
N SER A 101 -4.70 1.33 -14.17
CA SER A 101 -6.10 1.07 -13.82
C SER A 101 -7.09 1.12 -15.00
N ASN A 102 -6.68 1.72 -16.12
CA ASN A 102 -7.55 1.95 -17.30
C ASN A 102 -6.98 1.33 -18.58
N LEU A 103 -6.14 0.30 -18.46
CA LEU A 103 -5.65 -0.44 -19.61
C LEU A 103 -6.80 -1.07 -20.39
N PRO A 104 -6.63 -1.37 -21.69
CA PRO A 104 -7.65 -2.06 -22.46
C PRO A 104 -7.68 -3.57 -22.11
N TYR A 105 -8.02 -3.88 -20.86
CA TYR A 105 -7.95 -5.23 -20.28
C TYR A 105 -8.71 -6.30 -21.06
N LYS A 106 -9.82 -5.93 -21.73
CA LYS A 106 -10.56 -6.82 -22.65
C LYS A 106 -9.76 -7.37 -23.82
N ARG A 107 -8.63 -6.76 -24.16
CA ARG A 107 -7.73 -7.18 -25.26
C ARG A 107 -6.64 -8.13 -24.78
N LEU A 108 -6.31 -8.07 -23.49
CA LEU A 108 -5.33 -8.97 -22.89
C LEU A 108 -5.87 -10.40 -22.88
N GLN A 109 -4.97 -11.36 -23.10
CA GLN A 109 -5.29 -12.77 -22.92
C GLN A 109 -5.56 -13.06 -21.44
N GLN A 110 -4.69 -12.53 -20.57
CA GLN A 110 -4.75 -12.72 -19.12
C GLN A 110 -3.90 -11.68 -18.39
N VAL A 111 -4.21 -11.46 -17.13
CA VAL A 111 -3.31 -10.82 -16.17
C VAL A 111 -2.76 -11.88 -15.23
N LYS A 112 -1.45 -11.90 -15.01
CA LYS A 112 -0.77 -12.84 -14.12
C LYS A 112 -0.16 -12.09 -12.94
N ILE A 113 -0.55 -12.39 -11.72
CA ILE A 113 0.00 -11.81 -10.50
C ILE A 113 1.01 -12.81 -9.93
N CYS A 114 2.27 -12.41 -9.82
CA CYS A 114 3.34 -13.22 -9.27
C CYS A 114 3.78 -12.62 -7.93
N VAL A 115 3.52 -13.32 -6.83
CA VAL A 115 3.87 -12.87 -5.47
C VAL A 115 5.05 -13.68 -4.95
N GLU A 116 6.19 -13.03 -4.75
CA GLU A 116 7.39 -13.66 -4.21
C GLU A 116 7.23 -13.95 -2.70
N ALA A 117 7.67 -15.12 -2.25
CA ALA A 117 7.69 -15.49 -0.84
C ALA A 117 8.63 -14.60 -0.02
N THR A 118 8.33 -14.42 1.28
CA THR A 118 9.23 -13.72 2.20
C THR A 118 10.56 -14.44 2.32
N GLU A 119 11.65 -13.68 2.20
CA GLU A 119 13.00 -14.18 2.29
C GLU A 119 13.37 -14.45 3.76
N ASN A 120 13.95 -15.61 4.03
CA ASN A 120 14.55 -15.92 5.31
C ASN A 120 16.07 -15.74 5.20
N ILE A 121 16.58 -14.67 5.79
CA ILE A 121 18.02 -14.44 5.91
C ILE A 121 18.42 -14.89 7.32
N ALA A 122 19.33 -15.85 7.42
CA ALA A 122 19.76 -16.41 8.69
C ALA A 122 20.16 -15.30 9.69
N GLY A 123 19.53 -15.29 10.86
CA GLY A 123 19.75 -14.29 11.91
C GLY A 123 19.09 -12.93 11.68
N ARG A 124 18.27 -12.78 10.63
CA ARG A 124 17.50 -11.56 10.35
C ARG A 124 16.05 -11.91 10.09
N ASP A 125 15.24 -11.82 11.15
CA ASP A 125 13.79 -11.82 11.01
C ASP A 125 13.33 -10.44 10.50
N ASP A 126 12.50 -10.45 9.46
CA ASP A 126 11.95 -9.24 8.84
C ASP A 126 10.46 -9.45 8.56
N ALA A 127 9.67 -9.46 9.64
CA ALA A 127 8.22 -9.50 9.58
C ALA A 127 7.62 -8.33 8.78
N GLY A 128 8.38 -7.25 8.54
CA GLY A 128 8.01 -6.18 7.64
C GLY A 128 7.75 -6.65 6.21
N GLN A 129 8.37 -7.74 5.76
CA GLN A 129 8.17 -8.29 4.42
C GLN A 129 6.73 -8.75 4.16
N ILE A 130 6.12 -9.48 5.11
CA ILE A 130 4.74 -9.94 4.91
C ILE A 130 3.73 -8.78 5.03
N ILE A 131 4.02 -7.79 5.89
CA ILE A 131 3.25 -6.54 5.96
C ILE A 131 3.35 -5.78 4.63
N CYS A 132 4.56 -5.70 4.06
CA CYS A 132 4.82 -5.07 2.78
C CYS A 132 4.00 -5.71 1.67
N LEU A 133 4.01 -7.05 1.60
CA LEU A 133 3.22 -7.79 0.63
C LEU A 133 1.73 -7.50 0.81
N HIS A 134 1.21 -7.52 2.04
CA HIS A 134 -0.20 -7.23 2.28
C HIS A 134 -0.62 -5.86 1.71
N PHE A 135 0.14 -4.80 1.99
CA PHE A 135 -0.14 -3.46 1.48
C PHE A 135 -0.05 -3.40 -0.05
N LYS A 136 0.99 -3.99 -0.64
CA LYS A 136 1.11 -4.09 -2.11
C LYS A 136 -0.07 -4.84 -2.72
N MET A 137 -0.51 -5.94 -2.10
CA MET A 137 -1.63 -6.74 -2.59
C MET A 137 -2.97 -6.01 -2.51
N ARG A 138 -3.19 -5.14 -1.51
CA ARG A 138 -4.36 -4.25 -1.50
C ARG A 138 -4.35 -3.32 -2.70
N ASP A 139 -3.21 -2.69 -3.00
CA ASP A 139 -3.09 -1.80 -4.16
C ASP A 139 -3.30 -2.55 -5.49
N VAL A 140 -2.77 -3.78 -5.62
CA VAL A 140 -3.02 -4.60 -6.81
C VAL A 140 -4.49 -4.99 -6.90
N ALA A 141 -5.14 -5.37 -5.80
CA ALA A 141 -6.57 -5.68 -5.78
C ALA A 141 -7.41 -4.48 -6.23
N ASP A 142 -7.09 -3.27 -5.77
CA ASP A 142 -7.74 -2.03 -6.21
C ASP A 142 -7.61 -1.81 -7.72
N ILE A 143 -6.42 -2.05 -8.29
CA ILE A 143 -6.20 -1.96 -9.74
C ILE A 143 -7.03 -3.04 -10.46
N MET A 144 -7.09 -4.25 -9.92
CA MET A 144 -7.84 -5.36 -10.54
C MET A 144 -9.35 -5.18 -10.48
N VAL A 145 -9.91 -4.49 -9.49
CA VAL A 145 -11.33 -4.11 -9.47
C VAL A 145 -11.66 -3.22 -10.67
N GLN A 146 -10.80 -2.24 -10.97
CA GLN A 146 -10.96 -1.41 -12.16
C GLN A 146 -10.74 -2.21 -13.45
N ALA A 147 -9.77 -3.12 -13.45
CA ALA A 147 -9.51 -4.02 -14.58
C ALA A 147 -10.72 -4.91 -14.91
N ALA A 148 -11.41 -5.42 -13.89
CA ALA A 148 -12.62 -6.21 -14.02
C ALA A 148 -13.74 -5.40 -14.69
N ALA A 149 -13.97 -4.17 -14.21
CA ALA A 149 -14.91 -3.24 -14.84
C ALA A 149 -14.50 -2.91 -16.30
N GLY A 150 -13.20 -2.91 -16.59
CA GLY A 150 -12.61 -2.75 -17.93
C GLY A 150 -12.70 -3.98 -18.85
N GLY A 151 -13.35 -5.07 -18.42
CA GLY A 151 -13.56 -6.27 -19.20
C GLY A 151 -12.39 -7.26 -19.20
N LEU A 152 -11.56 -7.27 -18.16
CA LEU A 152 -10.60 -8.34 -17.91
C LEU A 152 -11.30 -9.70 -17.95
N ARG A 153 -10.71 -10.69 -18.62
CA ARG A 153 -11.34 -12.03 -18.80
C ARG A 153 -10.72 -13.12 -17.95
N SER A 154 -9.41 -13.02 -17.69
CA SER A 154 -8.65 -14.04 -16.98
C SER A 154 -7.65 -13.39 -16.05
N LEU A 155 -7.59 -13.89 -14.82
CA LEU A 155 -6.69 -13.47 -13.78
C LEU A 155 -6.05 -14.71 -13.18
N ASN A 156 -4.72 -14.78 -13.21
CA ASN A 156 -3.95 -15.88 -12.68
C ASN A 156 -3.12 -15.38 -11.50
N PHE A 157 -3.03 -16.18 -10.44
CA PHE A 157 -2.25 -15.85 -9.25
C PHE A 157 -1.24 -16.96 -8.94
N ASP A 158 0.04 -16.58 -9.01
CA ASP A 158 1.18 -17.43 -8.75
C ASP A 158 1.85 -16.99 -7.45
N LEU A 159 1.97 -17.93 -6.52
CA LEU A 159 2.89 -17.83 -5.39
C LEU A 159 4.27 -18.26 -5.89
N VAL A 160 5.25 -17.37 -5.90
CA VAL A 160 6.60 -17.66 -6.42
C VAL A 160 7.54 -17.94 -5.26
N GLU A 161 8.16 -19.11 -5.27
CA GLU A 161 9.24 -19.45 -4.34
C GLU A 161 10.59 -19.09 -4.96
N SER A 162 11.57 -18.79 -4.12
CA SER A 162 12.96 -18.56 -4.50
C SER A 162 13.88 -19.41 -3.62
N GLU A 163 15.17 -19.44 -3.95
CA GLU A 163 16.18 -20.08 -3.09
C GLU A 163 16.20 -19.51 -1.66
N ARG A 164 15.80 -18.25 -1.50
CA ARG A 164 15.85 -17.51 -0.23
C ARG A 164 14.51 -17.46 0.50
N GLY A 165 13.40 -17.74 -0.17
CA GLY A 165 12.06 -17.56 0.38
C GLY A 165 11.11 -18.62 -0.12
N LYS A 166 10.35 -19.22 0.80
CA LYS A 166 9.36 -20.25 0.50
C LYS A 166 8.02 -19.88 1.13
N TRP A 167 6.94 -20.22 0.44
CA TRP A 167 5.59 -20.11 0.98
C TRP A 167 5.26 -21.27 1.90
N TYR A 168 5.97 -22.39 1.74
CA TYR A 168 5.80 -23.61 2.51
C TYR A 168 7.13 -24.13 3.04
N GLU A 169 7.12 -24.59 4.29
CA GLU A 169 8.19 -25.40 4.87
C GLU A 169 7.79 -26.87 4.75
N GLY A 170 8.21 -27.50 3.65
CA GLY A 170 7.72 -28.83 3.27
C GLY A 170 6.24 -28.76 2.85
N ARG A 171 5.33 -29.28 3.69
CA ARG A 171 3.87 -29.23 3.47
C ARG A 171 3.15 -28.26 4.40
N ILE A 172 3.90 -27.58 5.27
CA ILE A 172 3.34 -26.68 6.27
C ILE A 172 3.42 -25.26 5.73
N PRO A 173 2.30 -24.53 5.61
CA PRO A 173 2.35 -23.14 5.19
C PRO A 173 3.15 -22.29 6.17
N LYS A 174 3.95 -21.37 5.64
CA LYS A 174 4.74 -20.45 6.45
C LYS A 174 3.83 -19.45 7.18
N ARG A 175 4.25 -19.09 8.39
CA ARG A 175 3.65 -18.04 9.21
C ARG A 175 4.75 -17.14 9.75
N THR A 176 4.92 -15.98 9.12
CA THR A 176 5.92 -14.99 9.53
C THR A 176 5.44 -14.20 10.75
N ILE A 177 4.15 -13.84 10.82
CA ILE A 177 3.58 -13.13 11.98
C ILE A 177 2.78 -14.11 12.82
N SER A 178 3.40 -14.58 13.91
CA SER A 178 2.76 -15.48 14.87
C SER A 178 1.90 -14.74 15.90
N GLN A 179 2.25 -13.50 16.23
CA GLN A 179 1.53 -12.65 17.19
C GLN A 179 1.73 -11.17 16.84
N ILE A 180 0.74 -10.35 17.15
CA ILE A 180 0.86 -8.88 17.07
C ILE A 180 0.75 -8.33 18.49
N GLN A 181 1.82 -7.68 18.94
CA GLN A 181 1.90 -7.14 20.29
C GLN A 181 0.77 -6.11 20.49
N ASN A 182 0.09 -6.18 21.65
CA ASN A 182 -1.03 -5.31 22.01
C ASN A 182 -2.31 -5.47 21.17
N VAL A 183 -2.41 -6.53 20.36
CA VAL A 183 -3.63 -6.89 19.62
C VAL A 183 -4.04 -8.33 19.97
N PRO A 184 -4.64 -8.57 21.15
CA PRO A 184 -4.98 -9.92 21.60
C PRO A 184 -5.98 -10.64 20.70
N ALA A 185 -6.79 -9.88 19.96
CA ALA A 185 -7.76 -10.39 19.01
C ALA A 185 -7.16 -10.80 17.65
N TYR A 186 -5.84 -10.61 17.45
CA TYR A 186 -5.18 -11.05 16.22
C TYR A 186 -5.11 -12.57 16.18
N ILE A 187 -5.82 -13.17 15.22
CA ILE A 187 -5.69 -14.58 14.90
C ILE A 187 -4.51 -14.73 13.94
N PRO A 188 -3.50 -15.55 14.26
CA PRO A 188 -2.35 -15.71 13.39
C PRO A 188 -2.75 -16.35 12.06
N GLU A 189 -2.50 -15.63 10.98
CA GLU A 189 -2.83 -16.06 9.61
C GLU A 189 -1.60 -16.68 8.94
N TRP A 190 -1.83 -17.53 7.95
CA TRP A 190 -0.74 -17.99 7.08
C TRP A 190 -0.34 -16.89 6.10
N ASP A 191 0.94 -16.85 5.73
CA ASP A 191 1.47 -15.78 4.88
C ASP A 191 0.74 -15.67 3.54
N PHE A 192 0.48 -16.81 2.88
CA PHE A 192 -0.27 -16.81 1.62
C PHE A 192 -1.73 -16.30 1.82
N THR A 193 -2.32 -16.49 3.00
CA THR A 193 -3.68 -15.98 3.30
C THR A 193 -3.65 -14.47 3.42
N ILE A 194 -2.63 -13.91 4.07
CA ILE A 194 -2.45 -12.46 4.25
C ILE A 194 -2.37 -11.73 2.89
N VAL A 195 -1.68 -12.33 1.91
CA VAL A 195 -1.52 -11.75 0.56
C VAL A 195 -2.72 -12.03 -0.35
N TRP A 196 -3.43 -13.13 -0.14
CA TRP A 196 -4.61 -13.50 -0.94
C TRP A 196 -5.87 -12.75 -0.53
N LEU A 197 -6.04 -12.44 0.76
CA LEU A 197 -7.27 -11.90 1.31
C LEU A 197 -7.81 -10.65 0.56
N PRO A 198 -6.98 -9.68 0.13
CA PRO A 198 -7.45 -8.55 -0.67
C PRO A 198 -8.12 -8.92 -2.00
N PHE A 199 -7.83 -10.09 -2.58
CA PHE A 199 -8.38 -10.57 -3.84
C PHE A 199 -9.69 -11.34 -3.69
N TYR A 200 -10.10 -11.64 -2.47
CA TYR A 200 -11.28 -12.45 -2.28
C TYR A 200 -12.55 -11.82 -2.90
N PRO A 201 -12.81 -10.51 -2.80
CA PRO A 201 -13.94 -9.89 -3.51
C PRO A 201 -13.87 -10.05 -5.04
N LEU A 202 -12.66 -10.05 -5.61
CA LEU A 202 -12.43 -10.27 -7.05
C LEU A 202 -12.66 -11.71 -7.46
N ARG A 203 -12.33 -12.69 -6.61
CA ARG A 203 -12.59 -14.11 -6.88
C ARG A 203 -14.08 -14.38 -7.15
N LEU A 204 -14.97 -13.63 -6.51
CA LEU A 204 -16.42 -13.73 -6.76
C LEU A 204 -16.81 -13.23 -8.16
N GLN A 205 -16.02 -12.31 -8.73
CA GLN A 205 -16.20 -11.79 -10.10
C GLN A 205 -15.46 -12.66 -11.14
N PHE A 206 -14.40 -13.34 -10.73
CA PHE A 206 -13.58 -14.23 -11.55
C PHE A 206 -13.61 -15.66 -11.00
N PRO A 207 -14.66 -16.45 -11.26
CA PRO A 207 -14.70 -17.86 -10.85
C PRO A 207 -13.54 -18.68 -11.42
N SER A 208 -13.01 -18.27 -12.58
CA SER A 208 -11.83 -18.86 -13.25
C SER A 208 -10.51 -18.28 -12.75
N MET A 209 -10.47 -17.61 -11.61
CA MET A 209 -9.22 -17.16 -11.01
C MET A 209 -8.45 -18.38 -10.52
N ASP A 210 -7.55 -18.86 -11.37
CA ASP A 210 -6.73 -20.03 -11.08
C ASP A 210 -5.59 -19.65 -10.13
N LEU A 211 -5.48 -20.43 -9.06
CA LEU A 211 -4.30 -20.48 -8.21
C LEU A 211 -3.44 -21.62 -8.77
N THR A 212 -2.36 -21.28 -9.44
CA THR A 212 -1.57 -22.21 -10.28
C THR A 212 -0.63 -23.14 -9.52
N GLN A 213 -0.51 -23.00 -8.20
CA GLN A 213 0.28 -23.93 -7.39
C GLN A 213 -0.59 -24.99 -6.74
N ASP A 214 0.04 -26.13 -6.41
CA ASP A 214 -0.44 -27.19 -5.52
C ASP A 214 -0.66 -26.65 -4.10
N ILE A 215 -1.55 -25.67 -3.97
CA ILE A 215 -2.07 -25.23 -2.70
C ILE A 215 -2.72 -26.47 -2.09
N PRO A 216 -2.29 -26.91 -0.89
CA PRO A 216 -2.83 -28.10 -0.27
C PRO A 216 -4.35 -28.10 -0.36
N ARG A 217 -4.95 -29.17 -0.89
CA ARG A 217 -6.40 -29.21 -1.22
C ARG A 217 -7.28 -28.73 -0.06
N LYS A 218 -6.92 -29.06 1.19
CA LYS A 218 -7.59 -28.58 2.42
C LYS A 218 -7.68 -27.05 2.53
N LEU A 219 -6.66 -26.36 2.04
CA LEU A 219 -6.58 -24.91 2.04
C LEU A 219 -7.37 -24.29 0.88
N PHE A 220 -7.38 -24.98 -0.27
CA PHE A 220 -8.28 -24.64 -1.36
C PHE A 220 -9.74 -24.80 -0.95
N ASP A 221 -10.05 -25.86 -0.18
CA ASP A 221 -11.37 -26.12 0.40
C ASP A 221 -11.76 -25.03 1.40
N TRP A 222 -10.85 -24.60 2.28
CA TRP A 222 -11.07 -23.46 3.18
C TRP A 222 -11.36 -22.15 2.42
N LEU A 223 -10.66 -21.89 1.30
CA LEU A 223 -10.96 -20.74 0.43
C LEU A 223 -12.31 -20.90 -0.31
N ARG A 224 -12.80 -22.13 -0.52
CA ARG A 224 -14.06 -22.47 -1.20
C ARG A 224 -15.28 -22.57 -0.30
N GLU A 225 -15.13 -22.76 1.01
CA GLU A 225 -16.28 -22.91 1.94
C GLU A 225 -17.41 -21.86 1.76
N PRO A 226 -17.13 -20.59 1.35
CA PRO A 226 -18.20 -19.61 1.12
C PRO A 226 -19.01 -19.80 -0.19
N GLN A 227 -18.69 -20.77 -1.05
CA GLN A 227 -19.34 -20.94 -2.37
C GLN A 227 -20.71 -21.65 -2.33
N ASN A 228 -21.06 -22.34 -1.24
CA ASN A 228 -22.31 -23.09 -1.13
C ASN A 228 -23.50 -22.26 -0.60
N VAL A 229 -23.42 -20.94 -0.62
CA VAL A 229 -24.40 -20.11 0.06
C VAL A 229 -25.20 -19.25 -0.89
N GLU A 230 -26.52 -19.31 -0.74
CA GLU A 230 -27.56 -18.61 -1.52
C GLU A 230 -27.23 -17.13 -1.78
N THR A 231 -27.82 -16.55 -2.83
CA THR A 231 -27.53 -15.18 -3.30
C THR A 231 -27.63 -14.09 -2.22
N ASP A 232 -28.54 -14.23 -1.26
CA ASP A 232 -28.65 -13.31 -0.12
C ASP A 232 -27.45 -13.42 0.84
N ASN A 233 -26.80 -14.59 0.88
CA ASN A 233 -25.57 -14.78 1.61
C ASN A 233 -24.34 -14.28 0.85
N THR A 234 -24.38 -14.11 -0.48
CA THR A 234 -23.23 -13.56 -1.23
C THR A 234 -22.89 -12.14 -0.75
N LYS A 235 -23.90 -11.27 -0.55
CA LYS A 235 -23.69 -9.91 -0.01
C LYS A 235 -23.12 -9.95 1.41
N ARG A 236 -23.63 -10.84 2.27
CA ARG A 236 -23.14 -11.04 3.64
C ARG A 236 -21.69 -11.53 3.65
N THR A 237 -21.37 -12.48 2.78
CA THR A 237 -20.03 -13.01 2.55
C THR A 237 -19.09 -11.89 2.13
N VAL A 238 -19.39 -11.15 1.05
CA VAL A 238 -18.58 -10.01 0.57
C VAL A 238 -18.31 -9.02 1.70
N LYS A 239 -19.33 -8.67 2.48
CA LYS A 239 -19.20 -7.77 3.62
C LYS A 239 -18.25 -8.34 4.68
N ALA A 240 -18.44 -9.60 5.10
CA ALA A 240 -17.61 -10.27 6.10
C ALA A 240 -16.14 -10.38 5.66
N ILE A 241 -15.90 -10.64 4.37
CA ILE A 241 -14.56 -10.67 3.78
C ILE A 241 -13.92 -9.29 3.82
N ARG A 242 -14.67 -8.25 3.45
CA ARG A 242 -14.20 -6.87 3.52
C ARG A 242 -13.83 -6.49 4.95
N GLU A 243 -14.72 -6.79 5.91
CA GLU A 243 -14.49 -6.59 7.34
C GLU A 243 -13.23 -7.34 7.81
N ARG A 244 -13.03 -8.59 7.40
CA ARG A 244 -11.81 -9.35 7.73
C ARG A 244 -10.56 -8.73 7.12
N THR A 245 -10.63 -8.30 5.87
CA THR A 245 -9.51 -7.64 5.15
C THR A 245 -9.13 -6.33 5.83
N ASP A 246 -10.12 -5.55 6.26
CA ASP A 246 -9.95 -4.27 6.95
C ASP A 246 -9.44 -4.44 8.39
N ARG A 247 -9.91 -5.47 9.11
CA ARG A 247 -9.33 -5.87 10.41
C ARG A 247 -7.87 -6.27 10.26
N LEU A 248 -7.55 -7.11 9.27
CA LEU A 248 -6.17 -7.53 9.02
C LEU A 248 -5.28 -6.33 8.68
N TYR A 249 -5.75 -5.41 7.84
CA TYR A 249 -5.04 -4.16 7.55
C TYR A 249 -4.74 -3.38 8.82
N THR A 250 -5.74 -3.17 9.69
CA THR A 250 -5.56 -2.43 10.95
C THR A 250 -4.55 -3.14 11.87
N HIS A 251 -4.66 -4.46 12.00
CA HIS A 251 -3.76 -5.25 12.81
C HIS A 251 -2.31 -5.17 12.29
N LEU A 252 -2.08 -5.33 10.98
CA LEU A 252 -0.75 -5.25 10.39
C LEU A 252 -0.18 -3.83 10.44
N ASP A 253 -1.03 -2.81 10.29
CA ASP A 253 -0.64 -1.42 10.45
C ASP A 253 -0.21 -1.12 11.90
N LEU A 254 -0.93 -1.65 12.89
CA LEU A 254 -0.51 -1.61 14.31
C LEU A 254 0.76 -2.43 14.57
N ALA A 255 0.89 -3.62 13.99
CA ALA A 255 2.10 -4.44 14.14
C ALA A 255 3.36 -3.75 13.63
N LEU A 256 3.23 -2.98 12.54
CA LEU A 256 4.35 -2.33 11.88
C LEU A 256 5.11 -1.38 12.83
N ASP A 257 4.42 -0.82 13.82
CA ASP A 257 4.98 0.07 14.84
C ASP A 257 6.10 -0.58 15.67
N GLY A 258 5.91 -1.85 16.04
CA GLY A 258 6.86 -2.64 16.81
C GLY A 258 7.69 -3.62 15.97
N ALA A 259 7.31 -3.85 14.71
CA ALA A 259 7.99 -4.80 13.84
C ALA A 259 9.44 -4.38 13.58
N ALA A 260 10.35 -5.29 13.88
CA ALA A 260 11.76 -5.19 13.52
C ALA A 260 11.99 -5.64 12.07
N GLY A 261 13.14 -5.26 11.51
CA GLY A 261 13.54 -5.60 10.16
C GLY A 261 13.67 -4.37 9.26
N GLU A 262 14.53 -4.49 8.25
CA GLU A 262 14.82 -3.41 7.31
C GLU A 262 13.56 -3.01 6.51
N THR A 263 12.75 -4.00 6.11
CA THR A 263 11.50 -3.73 5.41
C THR A 263 10.51 -2.99 6.32
N ALA A 264 10.39 -3.40 7.58
CA ALA A 264 9.53 -2.72 8.54
C ALA A 264 9.97 -1.26 8.76
N ASP A 265 11.27 -1.04 8.87
CA ASP A 265 11.86 0.29 9.02
C ASP A 265 11.49 1.21 7.84
N MET A 266 11.62 0.68 6.62
CA MET A 266 11.29 1.42 5.41
C MET A 266 9.79 1.61 5.21
N LEU A 267 8.95 0.66 5.64
CA LEU A 267 7.49 0.82 5.60
C LEU A 267 6.99 1.88 6.58
N ARG A 268 7.59 1.98 7.79
CA ARG A 268 7.28 3.09 8.71
C ARG A 268 7.64 4.44 8.10
N LEU A 269 8.81 4.51 7.45
CA LEU A 269 9.19 5.70 6.69
C LEU A 269 8.24 5.98 5.53
N HIS A 270 7.83 4.95 4.79
CA HIS A 270 6.89 5.07 3.68
C HIS A 270 5.58 5.70 4.17
N ARG A 271 4.97 5.12 5.22
CA ARG A 271 3.73 5.63 5.84
C ARG A 271 3.84 7.11 6.17
N PHE A 272 4.94 7.53 6.77
CA PHE A 272 5.12 8.94 7.09
C PHE A 272 5.32 9.76 5.82
N SER A 273 6.24 9.38 4.93
CA SER A 273 6.51 10.12 3.70
C SER A 273 5.27 10.33 2.80
N THR A 274 4.28 9.43 2.86
CA THR A 274 3.03 9.50 2.09
C THR A 274 1.84 10.05 2.88
N TRP A 275 2.06 10.53 4.11
CA TRP A 275 0.99 11.02 5.00
C TRP A 275 0.14 12.11 4.34
N TYR A 276 0.76 13.00 3.55
CA TYR A 276 0.09 14.04 2.75
C TYR A 276 0.43 13.90 1.26
N SER A 277 0.25 12.68 0.71
CA SER A 277 0.49 12.31 -0.70
C SER A 277 -0.06 13.31 -1.74
N ARG A 278 -1.21 13.92 -1.46
CA ARG A 278 -1.92 14.85 -2.38
C ARG A 278 -1.69 16.32 -2.04
N GLY A 279 -0.71 16.60 -1.18
CA GLY A 279 -0.45 17.93 -0.65
C GLY A 279 -1.10 18.14 0.71
N ILE A 280 -0.60 19.17 1.37
CA ILE A 280 -0.87 19.53 2.77
C ILE A 280 -2.32 20.00 2.99
N ASP A 281 -2.86 20.70 2.00
CA ASP A 281 -4.23 21.21 2.05
C ASP A 281 -5.27 20.10 1.81
N GLN A 282 -4.81 18.88 1.48
CA GLN A 282 -5.64 17.70 1.38
C GLN A 282 -5.48 16.85 2.63
N GLU A 283 -6.60 16.31 3.12
CA GLU A 283 -6.59 15.35 4.22
C GLU A 283 -5.69 14.16 3.88
N SER A 284 -5.06 13.60 4.93
CA SER A 284 -4.22 12.43 4.81
C SER A 284 -4.99 11.22 4.26
N ASP A 285 -4.54 10.66 3.13
CA ASP A 285 -5.08 9.42 2.56
C ASP A 285 -5.07 8.28 3.58
N TYR A 286 -4.00 8.21 4.39
CA TYR A 286 -3.84 7.24 5.45
C TYR A 286 -4.89 7.39 6.56
N LEU A 287 -5.11 8.61 7.06
CA LEU A 287 -6.13 8.85 8.10
C LEU A 287 -7.55 8.60 7.58
N ARG A 288 -7.83 8.94 6.31
CA ARG A 288 -9.12 8.65 5.67
C ARG A 288 -9.37 7.15 5.58
N GLU A 289 -8.37 6.37 5.18
CA GLU A 289 -8.52 4.91 5.07
C GLU A 289 -8.71 4.27 6.45
N LEU A 290 -7.95 4.69 7.46
CA LEU A 290 -8.14 4.23 8.84
C LEU A 290 -9.52 4.60 9.38
N GLU A 291 -9.97 5.82 9.12
CA GLU A 291 -11.31 6.24 9.52
C GLU A 291 -12.39 5.39 8.81
N ARG A 292 -12.26 5.14 7.52
CA ARG A 292 -13.18 4.28 6.77
C ARG A 292 -13.28 2.89 7.39
N VAL A 293 -12.13 2.25 7.62
CA VAL A 293 -12.04 0.93 8.24
C VAL A 293 -12.71 0.92 9.61
N TRP A 294 -12.52 1.97 10.41
CA TRP A 294 -13.10 2.10 11.75
C TRP A 294 -14.58 2.47 11.80
N LYS A 295 -15.11 3.13 10.77
CA LYS A 295 -16.54 3.41 10.62
C LYS A 295 -17.31 2.17 10.19
N ASP A 296 -16.75 1.40 9.24
CA ASP A 296 -17.48 0.37 8.51
C ASP A 296 -17.64 -0.96 9.28
N GLY A 297 -16.75 -1.31 10.23
CA GLY A 297 -16.64 -2.71 10.67
C GLY A 297 -16.46 -3.04 12.15
N LEU A 298 -16.33 -2.06 13.06
CA LEU A 298 -15.79 -2.35 14.41
C LEU A 298 -16.41 -1.56 15.58
N GLY A 299 -17.63 -1.04 15.44
CA GLY A 299 -18.31 -0.18 16.42
C GLY A 299 -18.45 -0.69 17.87
N ILE A 300 -17.86 -1.82 18.25
CA ILE A 300 -17.97 -2.44 19.58
C ILE A 300 -16.62 -2.55 20.32
N HIS A 301 -15.47 -2.53 19.64
CA HIS A 301 -14.16 -2.69 20.33
C HIS A 301 -13.07 -1.80 19.75
N ARG A 302 -13.27 -0.49 19.77
CA ARG A 302 -12.13 0.43 19.66
C ARG A 302 -11.32 0.34 20.93
N ASN A 303 -10.14 -0.25 20.83
CA ASN A 303 -9.21 -0.21 21.94
C ASN A 303 -8.68 1.23 22.06
N GLN A 304 -8.73 1.79 23.26
CA GLN A 304 -8.09 3.07 23.60
C GLN A 304 -6.63 3.11 23.10
N ASN A 305 -5.96 1.96 23.10
CA ASN A 305 -4.61 1.78 22.60
C ASN A 305 -4.43 2.12 21.11
N ASP A 306 -5.42 1.84 20.25
CA ASP A 306 -5.32 2.08 18.80
C ASP A 306 -5.33 3.58 18.50
N SER A 307 -6.14 4.31 19.27
CA SER A 307 -6.29 5.76 19.17
C SER A 307 -5.02 6.46 19.63
N ILE A 308 -4.50 6.03 20.77
CA ILE A 308 -3.20 6.45 21.31
C ILE A 308 -2.08 6.15 20.29
N ALA A 309 -2.14 5.02 19.57
CA ALA A 309 -1.14 4.68 18.55
C ALA A 309 -1.17 5.66 17.36
N ILE A 310 -2.35 5.99 16.82
CA ILE A 310 -2.47 6.98 15.74
C ILE A 310 -1.94 8.34 16.16
N GLU A 311 -2.33 8.79 17.34
CA GLU A 311 -1.95 10.10 17.86
C GLU A 311 -0.42 10.21 18.03
N LYS A 312 0.22 9.15 18.53
CA LYS A 312 1.69 9.05 18.56
C LYS A 312 2.29 9.12 17.17
N ARG A 313 1.73 8.40 16.18
CA ARG A 313 2.22 8.46 14.80
C ARG A 313 2.11 9.88 14.26
N TYR A 314 1.01 10.58 14.53
CA TYR A 314 0.84 11.97 14.13
C TYR A 314 1.93 12.87 14.72
N TYR A 315 2.20 12.76 16.03
CA TYR A 315 3.31 13.48 16.66
C TYR A 315 4.67 13.18 15.99
N MET A 316 4.94 11.92 15.68
CA MET A 316 6.18 11.49 15.03
C MET A 316 6.31 12.08 13.61
N VAL A 317 5.24 12.03 12.82
CA VAL A 317 5.17 12.61 11.47
C VAL A 317 5.57 14.09 11.48
N HIS A 318 5.12 14.87 12.47
CA HIS A 318 5.46 16.29 12.58
C HIS A 318 6.84 16.56 13.18
N SER A 319 7.29 15.72 14.11
CA SER A 319 8.60 15.86 14.77
C SER A 319 9.75 15.44 13.86
N MET A 320 9.51 14.47 12.97
CA MET A 320 10.51 13.93 12.06
C MET A 320 10.47 14.57 10.66
N ASN A 321 9.63 15.58 10.42
CA ASN A 321 9.55 16.21 9.10
C ASN A 321 10.89 16.90 8.73
N PRO A 322 11.61 16.42 7.70
CA PRO A 322 12.92 16.94 7.32
C PRO A 322 12.91 18.41 6.91
N LEU A 323 11.77 18.91 6.42
CA LEU A 323 11.64 20.30 5.94
C LEU A 323 11.51 21.28 7.09
N ARG A 324 11.00 20.81 8.24
CA ARG A 324 10.92 21.61 9.47
C ARG A 324 12.30 21.81 10.10
N VAL A 325 13.15 20.79 10.06
CA VAL A 325 14.53 20.83 10.61
C VAL A 325 15.41 21.85 9.87
N ARG A 326 15.14 22.11 8.58
CA ARG A 326 15.91 23.09 7.80
C ARG A 326 15.61 24.55 8.18
N GLN A 327 14.38 24.84 8.59
CA GLN A 327 13.94 26.22 8.85
C GLN A 327 14.42 26.76 10.19
N THR A 328 14.71 25.90 11.17
CA THR A 328 15.17 26.33 12.50
C THR A 328 16.64 26.72 12.54
N GLY A 329 17.40 26.58 11.43
CA GLY A 329 18.78 27.07 11.27
C GLY A 329 19.84 26.45 12.19
N ARG A 330 19.42 25.67 13.20
CA ARG A 330 20.29 24.88 14.06
C ARG A 330 20.26 23.44 13.58
N TYR A 331 21.40 22.95 13.13
CA TYR A 331 21.65 21.51 13.03
C TYR A 331 21.61 20.95 14.45
N THR A 332 20.43 20.61 14.96
CA THR A 332 20.34 19.70 16.09
C THR A 332 20.76 18.33 15.55
N PRO A 333 21.86 17.73 16.04
CA PRO A 333 22.00 16.28 15.96
C PRO A 333 20.69 15.69 16.44
N ILE A 334 20.22 14.57 15.88
CA ILE A 334 19.03 13.86 16.40
C ILE A 334 19.20 13.87 17.92
N PRO A 335 18.40 14.65 18.67
CA PRO A 335 18.71 14.83 20.06
C PRO A 335 18.56 13.44 20.69
N ALA A 336 19.53 13.06 21.51
CA ALA A 336 19.22 12.16 22.62
C ALA A 336 17.88 12.59 23.21
N PRO A 337 17.00 11.64 23.59
CA PRO A 337 15.55 11.84 23.69
C PRO A 337 15.20 13.19 24.32
N PHE A 338 14.76 14.13 23.47
CA PHE A 338 14.34 15.52 23.74
C PHE A 338 14.40 15.99 25.21
N ASP A 339 15.47 16.72 25.58
CA ASP A 339 15.61 17.33 26.92
C ASP A 339 14.70 18.56 27.14
N GLU A 340 14.28 19.25 26.08
CA GLU A 340 13.26 20.31 26.16
C GLU A 340 12.05 19.93 25.30
N LYS A 341 10.93 19.68 25.99
CA LYS A 341 9.67 19.22 25.41
C LYS A 341 8.90 20.41 24.82
N PRO A 342 8.69 20.50 23.51
CA PRO A 342 7.67 21.39 22.98
C PRO A 342 6.29 20.86 23.41
N ARG A 343 5.46 21.71 24.01
CA ARG A 343 4.18 21.28 24.60
C ARG A 343 3.23 20.86 23.48
N PHE A 344 2.55 19.73 23.65
CA PHE A 344 1.59 19.20 22.67
C PHE A 344 0.51 20.21 22.24
N SER A 345 0.15 21.10 23.16
CA SER A 345 -0.80 22.19 22.92
C SER A 345 -0.33 23.26 21.95
N GLU A 346 0.98 23.43 21.78
CA GLU A 346 1.55 24.35 20.79
C GLU A 346 1.43 23.76 19.37
N TYR A 347 1.48 22.43 19.23
CA TYR A 347 1.35 21.73 17.94
C TYR A 347 -0.07 21.68 17.40
N LEU A 348 -1.06 21.50 18.29
CA LEU A 348 -2.47 21.42 17.91
C LEU A 348 -3.10 22.80 17.66
N LYS A 349 -2.65 23.83 18.39
CA LYS A 349 -3.12 25.22 18.18
C LYS A 349 -2.68 25.75 16.82
N ASP A 350 -1.54 25.28 16.32
CA ASP A 350 -0.84 25.85 15.17
C ASP A 350 -0.58 24.81 14.05
N HIS A 351 -1.54 23.92 13.79
CA HIS A 351 -1.50 23.00 12.64
C HIS A 351 -1.22 23.69 11.30
N ARG A 352 -1.60 24.97 11.19
CA ARG A 352 -1.24 25.79 10.04
C ARG A 352 0.25 26.05 9.99
N THR A 353 0.97 26.36 11.07
CA THR A 353 2.41 26.68 10.99
C THR A 353 3.33 25.46 10.86
N ALA A 354 2.99 24.30 11.42
CA ALA A 354 3.83 23.10 11.25
C ALA A 354 3.80 22.53 9.82
N VAL A 355 2.74 22.86 9.06
CA VAL A 355 2.49 22.33 7.72
C VAL A 355 2.54 23.41 6.64
N GLN A 356 2.17 24.66 6.94
CA GLN A 356 2.39 25.86 6.11
C GLN A 356 3.76 26.53 6.37
N ALA A 357 4.57 26.00 7.28
CA ALA A 357 6.01 26.28 7.31
C ALA A 357 6.52 26.14 5.88
N ALA A 358 7.12 27.21 5.34
CA ALA A 358 7.36 27.50 3.91
C ALA A 358 8.18 26.47 3.08
N GLY A 359 8.32 25.21 3.54
CA GLY A 359 9.04 24.11 2.90
C GLY A 359 8.15 23.02 2.30
N GLY A 360 6.86 22.94 2.59
CA GLY A 360 5.93 21.95 1.99
C GLY A 360 6.01 20.54 2.59
N TRP A 361 5.41 19.56 1.90
CA TRP A 361 5.54 18.12 2.20
C TRP A 361 6.22 17.44 1.03
N ASP A 362 7.42 16.89 1.24
CA ASP A 362 8.20 16.27 0.18
C ASP A 362 8.59 14.84 0.56
N ARG A 363 7.95 13.87 -0.09
CA ARG A 363 8.22 12.44 0.08
C ARG A 363 9.69 12.11 -0.19
N ASP A 364 10.29 12.71 -1.22
CA ASP A 364 11.67 12.41 -1.61
C ASP A 364 12.64 12.95 -0.54
N ALA A 365 12.34 14.10 0.07
CA ALA A 365 13.11 14.63 1.19
C ALA A 365 13.11 13.71 2.42
N TRP A 366 11.98 13.05 2.72
CA TRP A 366 11.90 12.04 3.79
C TRP A 366 12.83 10.86 3.53
N ILE A 367 12.79 10.32 2.32
CA ILE A 367 13.60 9.15 1.94
C ILE A 367 15.10 9.49 1.92
N LEU A 368 15.45 10.67 1.40
CA LEU A 368 16.83 11.15 1.39
C LEU A 368 17.36 11.39 2.81
N ARG A 369 16.50 11.80 3.75
CA ARG A 369 16.90 12.03 5.15
C ARG A 369 17.05 10.73 5.94
N TYR A 370 16.15 9.76 5.73
CA TYR A 370 16.05 8.54 6.51
C TYR A 370 16.36 7.31 5.64
N THR A 371 17.58 7.23 5.12
CA THR A 371 17.98 6.20 4.14
C THR A 371 17.86 4.76 4.63
N THR A 372 17.90 4.54 5.94
CA THR A 372 17.77 3.22 6.58
C THR A 372 16.38 2.97 7.18
N GLY A 373 15.39 3.78 6.79
CA GLY A 373 14.07 3.76 7.37
C GLY A 373 14.02 4.42 8.75
N ILE A 374 12.86 4.32 9.38
CA ILE A 374 12.68 4.70 10.79
C ILE A 374 12.88 3.44 11.62
N LYS A 375 13.27 3.48 12.90
CA LYS A 375 13.42 2.27 13.74
C LYS A 375 12.15 1.98 14.57
N PRO A 376 11.91 0.74 15.03
CA PRO A 376 10.73 0.41 15.81
C PRO A 376 10.72 1.24 17.08
N TRP A 377 9.53 1.69 17.50
CA TRP A 377 9.39 2.50 18.69
C TRP A 377 8.91 1.62 19.85
N ARG A 378 9.77 1.46 20.86
CA ARG A 378 9.41 0.73 22.10
C ARG A 378 8.74 1.70 23.07
N PHE A 379 7.47 1.96 22.82
CA PHE A 379 6.67 2.89 23.64
C PHE A 379 6.53 2.49 25.12
N ASN A 380 6.92 1.28 25.48
CA ASN A 380 6.77 0.64 26.79
C ASN A 380 8.00 0.76 27.69
N THR A 381 9.14 1.18 27.16
CA THR A 381 10.39 1.28 27.93
C THR A 381 10.87 2.71 28.15
N GLU A 382 10.18 3.70 27.58
CA GLU A 382 10.64 5.08 27.61
C GLU A 382 9.86 5.91 28.65
N ALA A 383 10.60 6.64 29.49
CA ALA A 383 10.11 7.48 30.58
C ALA A 383 9.13 8.60 30.15
N TRP A 384 8.94 8.85 28.85
CA TRP A 384 8.01 9.87 28.34
C TRP A 384 6.54 9.60 28.68
N ARG A 385 6.18 8.34 29.01
CA ARG A 385 4.83 8.00 29.52
C ARG A 385 4.46 8.87 30.70
N TRP A 386 5.38 9.06 31.66
CA TRP A 386 5.10 9.77 32.90
C TRP A 386 4.73 11.25 32.69
N SER A 387 5.27 11.92 31.66
CA SER A 387 4.88 13.31 31.38
C SER A 387 3.51 13.46 30.73
N ILE A 388 3.08 12.49 29.91
CA ILE A 388 1.73 12.51 29.33
C ILE A 388 0.66 12.26 30.40
N PHE A 389 1.01 11.66 31.54
CA PHE A 389 0.10 11.47 32.69
C PHE A 389 0.12 12.62 33.72
N THR A 390 0.77 13.75 33.43
CA THR A 390 0.71 14.97 34.27
C THR A 390 -0.44 15.91 33.84
N GLN A 391 -0.53 17.10 34.43
CA GLN A 391 -1.50 18.16 34.09
C GLN A 391 -1.56 18.47 32.58
N GLU A 392 -0.45 18.29 31.84
CA GLU A 392 -0.41 18.36 30.38
C GLU A 392 -1.30 17.29 29.71
N GLY A 393 -1.45 16.11 30.29
CA GLY A 393 -2.36 15.04 29.86
C GLY A 393 -3.85 15.37 29.99
N HIS A 394 -4.22 16.22 30.96
CA HIS A 394 -5.59 16.73 31.07
C HIS A 394 -5.88 17.81 30.03
N GLU A 395 -4.94 18.71 29.79
CA GLU A 395 -5.01 19.67 28.68
C GLU A 395 -5.01 18.97 27.32
N TYR A 396 -4.27 17.88 27.20
CA TYR A 396 -4.20 16.98 26.06
C TYR A 396 -5.54 16.29 25.78
N LEU A 397 -6.24 15.79 26.81
CA LEU A 397 -7.56 15.19 26.66
C LEU A 397 -8.57 16.19 26.06
N ASN A 398 -8.60 17.40 26.62
CA ASN A 398 -9.46 18.49 26.16
C ASN A 398 -9.10 18.95 24.72
N GLN A 399 -7.85 18.79 24.31
CA GLN A 399 -7.37 19.15 22.97
C GLN A 399 -7.47 18.01 21.96
N SER A 400 -7.49 16.75 22.40
CA SER A 400 -7.86 15.59 21.60
C SER A 400 -9.35 15.67 21.21
N ASP A 401 -10.21 16.19 22.11
CA ASP A 401 -11.60 16.55 21.79
C ASP A 401 -11.69 17.68 20.73
N ALA A 402 -10.77 18.64 20.78
CA ALA A 402 -10.67 19.70 19.76
C ALA A 402 -10.09 19.17 18.43
N PHE A 403 -9.07 18.31 18.46
CA PHE A 403 -8.54 17.56 17.32
C PHE A 403 -9.67 16.75 16.68
N ALA A 404 -10.49 16.12 17.51
CA ALA A 404 -11.64 15.37 17.07
C ALA A 404 -12.70 16.20 16.36
N GLN A 405 -12.99 17.40 16.86
CA GLN A 405 -13.89 18.34 16.18
C GLN A 405 -13.30 18.89 14.87
N ARG A 406 -11.96 18.96 14.74
CA ARG A 406 -11.25 19.68 13.66
C ARG A 406 -10.87 18.82 12.46
N PHE A 407 -10.66 17.51 12.64
CA PHE A 407 -10.35 16.56 11.56
C PHE A 407 -11.58 15.78 11.04
N GLY A 408 -12.79 16.33 11.26
CA GLY A 408 -13.88 16.19 10.29
C GLY A 408 -14.58 14.82 10.16
N GLY A 409 -14.46 13.92 11.12
CA GLY A 409 -15.07 12.60 10.96
C GLY A 409 -15.57 11.94 12.26
N GLN A 410 -16.63 11.12 12.15
CA GLN A 410 -17.23 10.42 13.31
C GLN A 410 -16.19 9.63 14.12
N ALA A 411 -15.08 9.18 13.53
CA ALA A 411 -14.10 8.39 14.25
C ALA A 411 -13.53 9.14 15.45
N SER A 412 -13.38 10.45 15.37
CA SER A 412 -12.81 11.23 16.45
C SER A 412 -13.85 11.67 17.49
N ARG A 413 -15.13 11.85 17.12
CA ARG A 413 -16.24 12.05 18.09
C ARG A 413 -16.46 10.85 19.03
N TYR A 414 -16.20 9.63 18.56
CA TYR A 414 -16.27 8.43 19.40
C TYR A 414 -15.06 8.25 20.33
N LEU A 415 -13.91 8.91 20.04
CA LEU A 415 -12.75 8.94 20.96
C LEU A 415 -13.07 9.69 22.25
N ALA A 416 -13.81 10.79 22.13
CA ALA A 416 -14.31 11.56 23.27
C ALA A 416 -15.27 10.75 24.15
N GLN A 417 -16.16 9.94 23.54
CA GLN A 417 -17.13 9.12 24.26
C GLN A 417 -16.51 7.90 24.96
N ALA A 418 -15.55 7.22 24.33
CA ALA A 418 -14.90 6.05 24.93
C ALA A 418 -14.06 6.40 26.18
N TYR A 419 -13.48 7.61 26.23
CA TYR A 419 -12.73 8.10 27.39
C TYR A 419 -13.63 8.59 28.53
N ALA A 420 -14.79 9.19 28.21
CA ALA A 420 -15.76 9.63 29.22
C ALA A 420 -16.38 8.46 30.02
N PHE A 421 -16.53 7.28 29.39
CA PHE A 421 -17.07 6.08 30.06
C PHE A 421 -16.04 5.29 30.87
N GLY A 422 -14.74 5.39 30.57
CA GLY A 422 -13.66 4.70 31.29
C GLY A 422 -13.24 5.36 32.61
N LEU A 423 -13.76 6.55 32.94
CA LEU A 423 -13.47 7.28 34.18
C LEU A 423 -14.51 7.04 35.30
N PHE A 424 -15.52 6.20 35.06
CA PHE A 424 -16.58 5.87 36.02
C PHE A 424 -16.66 4.37 36.37
N GLN A 425 -15.61 3.60 36.10
CA GLN A 425 -15.31 2.30 36.72
C GLN A 425 -13.95 2.38 37.38
#